data_AF-O02156-F1
#
_entry.id   AF-O02156-F1
#
_cell.length_a   1.000
_cell.length_b   1.000
_cell.length_c   1.000
_cell.angle_alpha   90.00
_cell.angle_beta   90.00
_cell.angle_gamma   90.00
#
_symmetry.space_group_name_H-M   'P 1'
#
loop_
_entity.id
_entity.type
_entity.pdbx_description
1 polymer ?
#
loop_
_entity_poly.entity_id
_entity_poly.type
_entity_poly.pdbx_seq_one_letter_code
_entity_poly.pdbx_strand_id
1 'polypeptide(L)'
;MILEVQEAVQFLSTFMFGRIPRSRVKSFCGHLSSLLSEAIDAKRCVDRYDLIVFADGRSDDTIVQAARRAYVHLGELQECMNNGLIMEIMNGRVRALTPFSSQVVFPKTMASIGEYEKL
;
A
#
# COMPACT_ATOMS: atom_id res chain seq x y z
N MET A 1 3.20 7.25 -12.48
CA MET A 1 2.29 6.97 -11.35
C MET A 1 1.60 5.61 -11.41
N ILE A 2 1.35 4.98 -12.57
CA ILE A 2 0.73 3.63 -12.62
C ILE A 2 1.62 2.59 -11.91
N LEU A 3 2.92 2.56 -12.21
CA LEU A 3 3.86 1.60 -11.59
C LEU A 3 3.96 1.80 -10.07
N GLU A 4 3.93 3.06 -9.63
CA GLU A 4 4.04 3.43 -8.22
C GLU A 4 2.79 3.04 -7.43
N VAL A 5 1.60 3.15 -8.03
CA VAL A 5 0.37 2.58 -7.47
C VAL A 5 0.48 1.06 -7.32
N GLN A 6 0.98 0.37 -8.35
CA GLN A 6 1.14 -1.09 -8.31
C GLN A 6 2.11 -1.53 -7.21
N GLU A 7 3.26 -0.87 -7.08
CA GLU A 7 4.23 -1.18 -6.03
C GLU A 7 3.72 -0.84 -4.63
N ALA A 8 2.98 0.27 -4.47
CA ALA A 8 2.34 0.60 -3.20
C ALA A 8 1.31 -0.46 -2.79
N VAL A 9 0.45 -0.90 -3.71
CA VAL A 9 -0.55 -1.95 -3.47
C VAL A 9 0.11 -3.30 -3.19
N GLN A 10 1.17 -3.64 -3.93
CA GLN A 10 1.93 -4.86 -3.74
C GLN A 10 2.61 -4.87 -2.37
N PHE A 11 3.15 -3.75 -1.92
CA PHE A 11 3.70 -3.59 -0.57
C PHE A 11 2.62 -3.77 0.50
N LEU A 12 1.46 -3.12 0.36
CA LEU A 12 0.36 -3.33 1.31
C LEU A 12 -0.08 -4.79 1.41
N SER A 13 -0.02 -5.53 0.29
CA SER A 13 -0.35 -6.96 0.27
C SER A 13 0.53 -7.82 1.19
N THR A 14 1.77 -7.40 1.46
CA THR A 14 2.69 -8.21 2.27
C THR A 14 2.27 -8.33 3.72
N PHE A 15 1.53 -7.34 4.24
CA PHE A 15 0.99 -7.36 5.61
C PHE A 15 -0.15 -8.37 5.79
N MET A 16 -0.84 -8.72 4.71
CA MET A 16 -2.04 -9.56 4.74
C MET A 16 -1.76 -11.05 4.53
N PHE A 17 -0.58 -11.39 4.00
CA PHE A 17 -0.24 -12.79 3.73
C PHE A 17 -0.20 -13.62 5.01
N GLY A 18 -0.85 -14.80 4.96
CA GLY A 18 -0.98 -15.71 6.09
C GLY A 18 -2.11 -15.36 7.06
N ARG A 19 -2.70 -14.17 6.97
CA ARG A 19 -3.81 -13.72 7.84
C ARG A 19 -5.15 -13.65 7.10
N ILE A 20 -5.12 -13.18 5.86
CA ILE A 20 -6.32 -13.06 5.02
C ILE A 20 -6.23 -14.06 3.85
N PRO A 21 -7.33 -14.74 3.47
CA PRO A 21 -7.34 -15.66 2.33
C PRO A 21 -6.80 -15.01 1.05
N ARG A 22 -5.91 -15.73 0.35
CA ARG A 22 -5.20 -15.21 -0.83
C ARG A 22 -6.12 -14.65 -1.92
N SER A 23 -7.30 -15.23 -2.11
CA SER A 23 -8.31 -14.73 -3.07
C SER A 23 -8.82 -13.34 -2.70
N ARG A 24 -9.08 -13.10 -1.41
CA ARG A 24 -9.51 -11.79 -0.89
C ARG A 24 -8.38 -10.76 -0.93
N VAL A 25 -7.15 -11.16 -0.63
CA VAL A 25 -5.97 -10.28 -0.80
C VAL A 25 -5.84 -9.83 -2.26
N LYS A 26 -5.93 -10.75 -3.23
CA LYS A 26 -5.88 -10.41 -4.66
C LYS A 26 -7.02 -9.48 -5.07
N SER A 27 -8.24 -9.74 -4.62
CA SER A 27 -9.41 -8.90 -4.89
C SER A 27 -9.24 -7.49 -4.29
N PHE A 28 -8.77 -7.40 -3.04
CA PHE A 28 -8.46 -6.13 -2.38
C PHE A 28 -7.44 -5.33 -3.17
N CYS A 29 -6.32 -5.95 -3.57
CA CYS A 29 -5.28 -5.30 -4.37
C CYS A 29 -5.83 -4.78 -5.70
N GLY A 30 -6.66 -5.57 -6.40
CA GLY A 30 -7.29 -5.14 -7.65
C GLY A 30 -8.18 -3.91 -7.47
N HIS A 31 -9.04 -3.92 -6.45
CA HIS A 31 -9.92 -2.79 -6.16
C HIS A 31 -9.16 -1.55 -5.70
N LEU A 32 -8.16 -1.72 -4.82
CA LEU A 32 -7.36 -0.60 -4.33
C LEU A 32 -6.56 0.05 -5.47
N SER A 33 -5.98 -0.74 -6.37
CA SER A 33 -5.26 -0.21 -7.52
C SER A 33 -6.17 0.65 -8.41
N SER A 34 -7.39 0.19 -8.72
CA SER A 34 -8.36 0.97 -9.51
C SER A 34 -8.72 2.28 -8.82
N LEU A 35 -9.09 2.20 -7.54
CA LEU A 35 -9.52 3.35 -6.74
C LEU A 35 -8.41 4.39 -6.58
N LEU A 36 -7.16 3.97 -6.40
CA LEU A 36 -6.03 4.89 -6.32
C LEU A 36 -5.77 5.58 -7.65
N SER A 37 -5.80 4.85 -8.76
CA SER A 37 -5.64 5.46 -10.09
C SER A 37 -6.73 6.50 -10.35
N GLU A 38 -8.00 6.15 -10.10
CA GLU A 38 -9.13 7.08 -10.21
C GLU A 38 -8.96 8.33 -9.32
N ALA A 39 -8.53 8.15 -8.06
CA ALA A 39 -8.35 9.25 -7.12
C ALA A 39 -7.18 10.18 -7.51
N ILE A 40 -6.07 9.62 -8.01
CA ILE A 40 -4.91 10.38 -8.49
C ILE A 40 -5.29 11.20 -9.72
N ASP A 41 -5.99 10.59 -10.67
CA ASP A 41 -6.45 11.26 -11.89
C ASP A 41 -7.45 12.37 -11.57
N ALA A 42 -8.43 12.08 -10.70
CA ALA A 42 -9.46 13.04 -10.29
C ALA A 42 -8.88 14.27 -9.57
N LYS A 43 -7.89 14.06 -8.68
CA LYS A 43 -7.20 15.14 -7.97
C LYS A 43 -6.17 15.87 -8.83
N ARG A 44 -5.88 15.37 -10.04
CA ARG A 44 -4.77 15.84 -10.89
C ARG A 44 -3.44 15.85 -10.11
N CYS A 45 -3.23 14.84 -9.27
CA CYS A 45 -2.02 14.69 -8.47
C CYS A 45 -0.86 14.31 -9.40
N VAL A 46 -0.07 15.31 -9.82
CA VAL A 46 1.06 15.07 -10.72
C VAL A 46 2.30 14.55 -9.97
N ASP A 47 2.54 15.09 -8.77
CA ASP A 47 3.83 14.88 -8.08
C ASP A 47 3.76 13.89 -6.91
N ARG A 48 2.66 13.93 -6.15
CA ARG A 48 2.50 13.18 -4.90
C ARG A 48 1.03 12.90 -4.57
N TYR A 49 0.78 11.69 -4.10
CA TYR A 49 -0.47 11.27 -3.48
C TYR A 49 -0.15 10.54 -2.17
N ASP A 50 -0.71 11.03 -1.08
CA ASP A 50 -0.57 10.39 0.23
C ASP A 50 -1.79 9.51 0.49
N LEU A 51 -1.54 8.25 0.78
CA LEU A 51 -2.54 7.26 1.15
C LEU A 51 -2.41 6.92 2.63
N ILE A 52 -3.44 7.26 3.40
CA ILE A 52 -3.48 7.04 4.85
C ILE A 52 -4.06 5.65 5.14
N VAL A 53 -3.31 4.83 5.88
CA VAL A 53 -3.68 3.45 6.25
C VAL A 53 -3.58 3.29 7.77
N PHE A 54 -4.73 3.31 8.44
CA PHE A 54 -4.89 3.18 9.90
C PHE A 54 -3.99 4.12 10.73
N ALA A 55 -3.81 5.37 10.29
CA ALA A 55 -3.21 6.42 11.09
C ALA A 55 -4.25 7.02 12.03
N ASP A 56 -3.99 6.97 13.34
CA ASP A 56 -4.91 7.40 14.40
C ASP A 56 -6.31 6.78 14.27
N GLY A 57 -6.36 5.50 13.88
CA GLY A 57 -7.61 4.76 13.67
C GLY A 57 -8.38 5.14 12.41
N ARG A 58 -7.81 6.01 11.55
CA ARG A 58 -8.43 6.46 10.30
C ARG A 58 -7.71 5.86 9.10
N SER A 59 -8.47 5.58 8.05
CA SER A 59 -7.97 5.18 6.75
C SER A 59 -8.68 5.99 5.68
N ASP A 60 -8.01 6.21 4.56
CA ASP A 60 -8.64 6.83 3.41
C ASP A 60 -9.81 6.00 2.88
N ASP A 61 -10.78 6.69 2.27
CA ASP A 61 -11.97 6.06 1.70
C ASP A 61 -11.64 4.99 0.64
N THR A 62 -10.53 5.14 -0.09
CA THR A 62 -10.05 4.14 -1.05
C THR A 62 -9.72 2.79 -0.38
N ILE A 63 -9.12 2.81 0.82
CA ILE A 63 -8.85 1.59 1.63
C ILE A 63 -10.18 0.98 2.08
N VAL A 64 -11.09 1.80 2.59
CA VAL A 64 -12.39 1.36 3.11
C VAL A 64 -13.24 0.73 2.01
N GLN A 65 -13.30 1.36 0.84
CA GLN A 65 -14.02 0.84 -0.32
C GLN A 65 -13.37 -0.45 -0.86
N ALA A 66 -12.05 -0.50 -0.96
CA ALA A 66 -11.35 -1.70 -1.43
C ALA A 66 -11.61 -2.90 -0.50
N ALA A 67 -11.54 -2.69 0.82
CA ALA A 67 -11.85 -3.69 1.84
C ALA A 67 -13.28 -4.22 1.69
N ARG A 68 -14.25 -3.30 1.57
CA ARG A 68 -15.66 -3.62 1.39
C ARG A 68 -15.92 -4.44 0.13
N ARG A 69 -15.35 -4.05 -1.01
CA ARG A 69 -15.50 -4.75 -2.30
C ARG A 69 -14.85 -6.14 -2.28
N ALA A 70 -13.77 -6.31 -1.52
CA ALA A 70 -13.05 -7.57 -1.37
C ALA A 70 -13.58 -8.48 -0.25
N TYR A 71 -14.65 -8.07 0.45
CA TYR A 71 -15.18 -8.77 1.62
C TYR A 71 -14.12 -9.05 2.71
N VAL A 72 -13.27 -8.05 2.97
CA VAL A 72 -12.29 -8.09 4.07
C VAL A 72 -12.76 -7.15 5.17
N HIS A 73 -12.85 -7.65 6.40
CA HIS A 73 -13.29 -6.81 7.52
C HIS A 73 -12.22 -5.76 7.85
N LEU A 74 -12.63 -4.52 8.12
CA LEU A 74 -11.67 -3.45 8.44
C LEU A 74 -10.84 -3.77 9.69
N GLY A 75 -11.43 -4.47 10.66
CA GLY A 75 -10.70 -4.96 11.84
C GLY A 75 -9.58 -5.94 11.48
N GLU A 76 -9.83 -6.88 10.56
CA GLU A 76 -8.78 -7.82 10.09
C GLU A 76 -7.64 -7.07 9.38
N LEU A 77 -7.98 -6.07 8.56
CA LEU A 77 -6.98 -5.22 7.90
C LEU A 77 -6.19 -4.39 8.91
N GLN A 78 -6.85 -3.82 9.91
CA GLN A 78 -6.22 -3.04 10.95
C GLN A 78 -5.25 -3.92 11.76
N GLU A 79 -5.63 -5.13 12.14
CA GLU A 79 -4.75 -6.09 12.82
C GLU A 79 -3.51 -6.46 11.98
N CYS A 80 -3.65 -6.50 10.64
CA CYS A 80 -2.53 -6.73 9.73
C CYS A 80 -1.58 -5.51 9.63
N MET A 81 -2.11 -4.28 9.70
CA MET A 81 -1.41 -3.05 9.32
C MET A 81 -1.38 -1.98 10.43
N ASN A 82 -1.43 -2.37 11.73
CA ASN A 82 -1.61 -1.48 12.88
C ASN A 82 -0.37 -0.61 13.21
N ASN A 83 0.08 0.25 12.28
CA ASN A 83 1.32 1.00 12.42
C ASN A 83 1.22 2.48 12.03
N GLY A 84 0.03 3.03 11.86
CA GLY A 84 -0.13 4.42 11.40
C GLY A 84 0.62 4.67 10.10
N LEU A 85 0.36 3.81 9.11
CA LEU A 85 1.10 3.79 7.87
C LEU A 85 0.59 4.89 6.94
N ILE A 86 1.51 5.69 6.42
CA ILE A 86 1.27 6.63 5.33
C ILE A 86 2.10 6.16 4.14
N MET A 87 1.45 5.90 3.02
CA MET A 87 2.12 5.58 1.76
C MET A 87 2.23 6.86 0.93
N GLU A 88 3.44 7.37 0.74
CA GLU A 88 3.73 8.48 -0.18
C GLU A 88 3.97 7.91 -1.58
N ILE A 89 3.02 8.11 -2.50
CA ILE A 89 3.10 7.67 -3.90
C ILE A 89 3.50 8.88 -4.73
N MET A 90 4.73 8.89 -5.24
CA MET A 90 5.30 10.00 -6.01
C MET A 90 5.74 9.51 -7.39
N ASN A 91 5.93 10.42 -8.35
CA ASN A 91 6.47 10.04 -9.65
C ASN A 91 7.91 9.49 -9.50
N GLY A 92 8.13 8.22 -9.87
CA GLY A 92 9.39 7.50 -9.74
C GLY A 92 9.74 6.98 -8.35
N ARG A 93 8.87 7.15 -7.33
CA ARG A 93 9.20 6.75 -5.95
C ARG A 93 7.96 6.41 -5.13
N VAL A 94 8.07 5.38 -4.29
CA VAL A 94 7.08 5.07 -3.24
C VAL A 94 7.79 4.97 -1.89
N ARG A 95 7.23 5.62 -0.86
CA ARG A 95 7.71 5.50 0.52
C ARG A 95 6.60 5.03 1.43
N ALA A 96 6.96 4.16 2.35
CA ALA A 96 6.14 3.78 3.50
C ALA A 96 6.67 4.54 4.72
N LEU A 97 5.80 5.30 5.37
CA LEU A 97 6.10 6.04 6.59
C LEU A 97 5.27 5.48 7.73
N THR A 98 5.92 5.23 8.86
CA THR A 98 5.26 4.99 10.15
C THR A 98 5.76 6.04 11.14
N PRO A 99 5.15 6.17 12.33
CA PRO A 99 5.67 7.08 13.37
C PRO A 99 7.12 6.81 13.77
N PHE A 100 7.65 5.61 13.49
CA PHE A 100 8.96 5.15 13.94
C PHE A 100 9.97 4.92 12.81
N SER A 101 9.52 4.85 11.56
CA SER A 101 10.39 4.43 10.46
C SER A 101 9.96 5.01 9.11
N SER A 102 10.91 5.08 8.19
CA SER A 102 10.66 5.36 6.79
C SER A 102 11.36 4.30 5.95
N GLN A 103 10.64 3.73 5.00
CA GLN A 103 11.16 2.77 4.05
C GLN A 103 10.89 3.22 2.62
N VAL A 104 11.89 3.07 1.75
CA VAL A 104 11.71 3.20 0.30
C VAL A 104 11.17 1.86 -0.22
N VAL A 105 9.97 1.89 -0.79
CA VAL A 105 9.31 0.72 -1.39
C VAL A 105 9.66 0.62 -2.88
N PHE A 106 9.78 1.76 -3.55
CA PHE A 106 10.12 1.87 -4.96
C PHE A 106 11.00 3.11 -5.22
N PRO A 107 12.05 3.04 -6.07
CA PRO A 107 12.56 1.83 -6.71
C PRO A 107 13.10 0.85 -5.66
N LYS A 108 13.00 -0.45 -5.94
CA LYS A 108 13.65 -1.47 -5.11
C LYS A 108 15.15 -1.25 -5.26
N THR A 109 15.79 -0.67 -4.25
CA THR A 109 17.24 -0.53 -4.26
C THR A 109 17.84 -1.94 -4.33
N MET A 110 18.74 -2.19 -5.29
CA MET A 110 19.48 -3.46 -5.40
C MET A 110 20.30 -3.81 -4.14
N ALA A 111 20.28 -2.97 -3.11
CA ALA A 111 20.87 -3.22 -1.81
C ALA A 111 20.32 -4.47 -1.10
N SER A 112 19.16 -5.03 -1.49
CA SER A 112 18.70 -6.33 -0.95
C SER A 112 19.08 -7.56 -1.80
N ILE A 113 19.80 -7.38 -2.92
CA ILE A 113 20.27 -8.48 -3.78
C ILE A 113 21.79 -8.72 -3.57
N GLY A 114 22.52 -7.77 -2.99
CA GLY A 114 23.97 -7.86 -2.78
C GLY A 114 24.46 -8.68 -1.57
N GLU A 115 23.58 -9.19 -0.70
CA GLU A 115 23.97 -10.01 0.47
C GLU A 115 23.91 -11.53 0.23
N TYR A 116 23.42 -12.00 -0.92
CA TYR A 116 23.38 -13.44 -1.26
C TYR A 116 24.45 -13.92 -2.25
N GLU A 117 25.35 -13.04 -2.73
CA GLU A 117 26.47 -13.42 -3.64
C GLU A 117 27.84 -13.44 -2.94
N LYS A 118 27.91 -13.57 -1.60
CA LYS A 118 29.18 -13.66 -0.85
C LYS A 118 29.35 -14.91 0.03
N LEU A 119 28.62 -15.99 -0.23
CA LEU A 119 28.88 -17.31 0.35
C LEU A 119 29.13 -18.35 -0.74
#